data_AF-A0A2V7PZF9-F1
#
_entry.id   AF-A0A2V7PZF9-F1
#
_cell.length_a   1.000
_cell.length_b   1.000
_cell.length_c   1.000
_cell.angle_alpha   90.00
_cell.angle_beta   90.00
_cell.angle_gamma   90.00
#
_symmetry.space_group_name_H-M   'P 1'
#
loop_
_entity.id
_entity.type
_entity.pdbx_description
1 polymer ?
#
loop_
_entity_poly.entity_id
_entity_poly.type
_entity_poly.pdbx_seq_one_letter_code
_entity_poly.pdbx_strand_id
1 'polypeptide(L)'
;MTDPRDPRRRLPAVDALLAEPDVAALLTAHPRGLVLRAVRDTLEHARVNDGAAPAEGWHAAVAAQVQRLAAPSLVPVINATGVVLHTNLGRAPLARAAREVMTRIAAGYSNLEYDLARGARGSRHALCRDLLVELTGAEDALVVNNAAGALLVALSALARDGEAVVSRGELVEIGGAFRIPDIMARSGAKLVEVGTTNRTHLKDYEVAVTDRTRLLLKVHRSNFQVTGFTAEVSAQDIAGVARARGAASLYDLGSGLLVDLSPWGLAGEPTVGEALASGVDAVVFSGDKLLGGPQAGILLGRRDAIAACRTDPLARAVRSDKFTLAALEATLALYREPATSRREIPVLRMLTEDLEEIRRRGEALREGVEGRREGDTATALIEGESEVGGGSFPGAKLRTWLVRLNPQRLAPDTLVGRLRGGSPPVIARIADDRVVLDPRTIFPDELETVARAVRAALDA
;
A
#
# COMPACT_ATOMS: atom_id res chain seq x y z
N MET A 1 19.31 -53.77 8.18
CA MET A 1 20.40 -53.54 9.15
C MET A 1 21.19 -52.33 8.67
N THR A 2 21.10 -51.21 9.38
CA THR A 2 21.73 -49.93 9.03
C THR A 2 23.25 -49.95 9.29
N ASP A 3 24.04 -49.38 8.38
CA ASP A 3 25.51 -49.31 8.45
C ASP A 3 25.96 -48.65 9.79
N PRO A 4 26.82 -49.29 10.60
CA PRO A 4 27.33 -48.72 11.85
C PRO A 4 28.13 -47.42 11.67
N ARG A 5 28.50 -47.05 10.43
CA ARG A 5 29.19 -45.81 10.08
C ARG A 5 28.26 -44.65 9.72
N ASP A 6 26.93 -44.84 9.77
CA ASP A 6 25.96 -43.79 9.46
C ASP A 6 26.11 -42.58 10.42
N PRO A 7 26.54 -41.40 9.93
CA PRO A 7 26.80 -40.23 10.77
C PRO A 7 25.54 -39.73 11.48
N ARG A 8 24.35 -40.04 10.95
CA ARG A 8 23.05 -39.66 11.54
C ARG A 8 22.79 -40.30 12.90
N ARG A 9 23.52 -41.36 13.27
CA ARG A 9 23.47 -41.96 14.61
C ARG A 9 24.19 -41.12 15.68
N ARG A 10 25.02 -40.16 15.28
CA ARG A 10 25.78 -39.27 16.18
C ARG A 10 25.03 -37.98 16.51
N LEU A 11 23.84 -37.77 15.93
CA LEU A 11 23.00 -36.63 16.26
C LEU A 11 22.55 -36.71 17.72
N PRO A 12 22.64 -35.61 18.49
CA PRO A 12 22.27 -35.62 19.90
C PRO A 12 20.75 -35.84 20.04
N ALA A 13 20.35 -36.46 21.15
CA ALA A 13 18.94 -36.58 21.49
C ALA A 13 18.35 -35.19 21.78
N VAL A 14 17.06 -35.02 21.50
CA VAL A 14 16.34 -33.77 21.79
C VAL A 14 16.50 -33.36 23.25
N ASP A 15 16.33 -34.31 24.18
CA ASP A 15 16.45 -34.03 25.62
C ASP A 15 17.89 -33.68 26.03
N ALA A 16 18.89 -34.24 25.35
CA ALA A 16 20.29 -33.88 25.58
C ALA A 16 20.57 -32.44 25.16
N LEU A 17 20.12 -32.03 23.96
CA LEU A 17 20.23 -30.65 23.52
C LEU A 17 19.45 -29.68 24.40
N LEU A 18 18.27 -30.06 24.90
CA LEU A 18 17.49 -29.22 25.81
C LEU A 18 18.14 -29.05 27.20
N ALA A 19 18.98 -29.99 27.62
CA ALA A 19 19.69 -29.94 28.89
C ALA A 19 21.03 -29.18 28.82
N GLU A 20 21.55 -28.91 27.62
CA GLU A 20 22.72 -28.05 27.40
C GLU A 20 22.47 -26.66 28.04
N PRO A 21 23.40 -26.13 28.86
CA PRO A 21 23.19 -24.88 29.60
C PRO A 21 22.72 -23.71 28.74
N ASP A 22 23.30 -23.56 27.55
CA ASP A 22 22.98 -22.45 26.65
C ASP A 22 21.60 -22.59 25.99
N VAL A 23 21.17 -23.82 25.67
CA VAL A 23 19.82 -24.09 25.15
C VAL A 23 18.78 -24.02 26.27
N ALA A 24 19.13 -24.45 27.48
CA ALA A 24 18.31 -24.31 28.67
C ALA A 24 18.07 -22.83 29.01
N ALA A 25 19.06 -21.96 28.78
CA ALA A 25 18.89 -20.50 28.93
C ALA A 25 17.79 -19.96 28.01
N LEU A 26 17.64 -20.48 26.78
CA LEU A 26 16.57 -20.07 25.86
C LEU A 26 15.17 -20.37 26.41
N LEU A 27 15.01 -21.40 27.25
CA LEU A 27 13.74 -21.75 27.89
C LEU A 27 13.28 -20.71 28.93
N THR A 28 14.19 -19.84 29.40
CA THR A 28 13.85 -18.74 30.32
C THR A 28 13.25 -17.54 29.57
N ALA A 29 13.65 -17.34 28.31
CA ALA A 29 13.24 -16.21 27.48
C ALA A 29 12.11 -16.56 26.50
N HIS A 30 11.94 -17.85 26.17
CA HIS A 30 11.00 -18.30 25.13
C HIS A 30 10.13 -19.47 25.60
N PRO A 31 8.88 -19.60 25.09
CA PRO A 31 8.03 -20.73 25.41
C PRO A 31 8.69 -22.07 25.05
N ARG A 32 8.63 -23.05 25.95
CA ARG A 32 9.23 -24.39 25.76
C ARG A 32 8.86 -25.03 24.42
N GLY A 33 7.61 -24.88 23.97
CA GLY A 33 7.16 -25.43 22.69
C GLY A 33 7.92 -24.86 21.48
N LEU A 34 8.29 -23.58 21.52
CA LEU A 34 9.06 -22.92 20.48
C LEU A 34 10.51 -23.41 20.46
N VAL A 35 11.14 -23.49 21.63
CA VAL A 35 12.52 -24.02 21.76
C VAL A 35 12.58 -25.50 21.34
N LEU A 36 11.62 -26.32 21.75
CA LEU A 36 11.52 -27.72 21.34
C LEU A 36 11.38 -27.86 19.83
N ARG A 37 10.54 -27.01 19.20
CA ARG A 37 10.43 -26.98 17.74
C ARG A 37 11.76 -26.58 17.10
N ALA A 38 12.43 -25.56 17.62
CA ALA A 38 13.73 -25.13 17.10
C ALA A 38 14.77 -26.26 17.16
N VAL A 39 14.89 -26.95 18.29
CA VAL A 39 15.79 -28.11 18.45
C VAL A 39 15.47 -29.20 17.42
N ARG A 40 14.18 -29.52 17.22
CA ARG A 40 13.75 -30.53 16.24
C ARG A 40 14.06 -30.10 14.81
N ASP A 41 13.77 -28.86 14.44
CA ASP A 41 14.03 -28.32 13.11
C ASP A 41 15.55 -28.32 12.81
N THR A 42 16.39 -27.91 13.77
CA THR A 42 17.86 -27.93 13.63
C THR A 42 18.41 -29.35 13.51
N LEU A 43 17.90 -30.29 14.32
CA LEU A 43 18.26 -31.71 14.21
C LEU A 43 17.84 -32.32 12.87
N GLU A 44 16.68 -31.93 12.36
CA GLU A 44 16.19 -32.46 11.10
C GLU A 44 16.95 -31.90 9.90
N HIS A 45 17.31 -30.62 9.95
CA HIS A 45 18.24 -30.03 8.99
C HIS A 45 19.58 -30.79 8.96
N ALA A 46 20.15 -31.13 10.12
CA ALA A 46 21.35 -31.94 10.20
C ALA A 46 21.12 -33.37 9.67
N ARG A 47 19.96 -33.99 9.95
CA ARG A 47 19.62 -35.34 9.44
C ARG A 47 19.52 -35.38 7.92
N VAL A 48 18.96 -34.35 7.29
CA VAL A 48 18.87 -34.23 5.82
C VAL A 48 20.23 -33.94 5.20
N ASN A 49 21.14 -33.27 5.92
CA ASN A 49 22.52 -33.01 5.51
C ASN A 49 23.48 -34.12 6.01
N ASP A 50 23.14 -35.38 5.77
CA ASP A 50 23.95 -36.57 6.08
C ASP A 50 24.42 -36.70 7.54
N GLY A 51 23.73 -36.07 8.49
CA GLY A 51 24.10 -36.06 9.91
C GLY A 51 25.21 -35.06 10.26
N ALA A 52 25.56 -34.13 9.36
CA ALA A 52 26.52 -33.08 9.63
C ALA A 52 26.00 -32.12 10.72
N ALA A 53 26.81 -31.89 11.76
CA ALA A 53 26.51 -30.88 12.76
C ALA A 53 26.59 -29.46 12.14
N PRO A 54 25.81 -28.49 12.66
CA PRO A 54 25.93 -27.10 12.24
C PRO A 54 27.36 -26.59 12.44
N ALA A 55 27.88 -25.80 11.49
CA ALA A 55 29.26 -25.29 11.52
C ALA A 55 29.48 -24.33 12.70
N GLU A 56 28.45 -23.58 13.05
CA GLU A 56 28.35 -22.67 14.20
C GLU A 56 28.12 -23.39 15.53
N GLY A 57 27.90 -24.72 15.50
CA GLY A 57 27.55 -25.53 16.66
C GLY A 57 26.06 -25.56 16.98
N TRP A 58 25.65 -26.57 17.75
CA TRP A 58 24.24 -26.82 18.06
C TRP A 58 23.55 -25.67 18.78
N HIS A 59 24.20 -25.08 19.78
CA HIS A 59 23.62 -23.97 20.52
C HIS A 59 23.32 -22.78 19.60
N ALA A 60 24.31 -22.29 18.84
CA ALA A 60 24.14 -21.14 17.96
C ALA A 60 23.06 -21.40 16.90
N ALA A 61 23.04 -22.60 16.32
CA ALA A 61 22.03 -22.98 15.33
C ALA A 61 20.61 -23.05 15.93
N VAL A 62 20.45 -23.59 17.15
CA VAL A 62 19.17 -23.63 17.86
C VAL A 62 18.73 -22.22 18.26
N ALA A 63 19.64 -21.37 18.77
CA ALA A 63 19.34 -19.99 19.10
C ALA A 63 18.88 -19.21 17.86
N ALA A 64 19.58 -19.34 16.73
CA ALA A 64 19.18 -18.73 15.46
C ALA A 64 17.81 -19.22 14.97
N GLN A 65 17.53 -20.52 15.12
CA GLN A 65 16.22 -21.09 14.79
C GLN A 65 15.12 -20.57 15.71
N VAL A 66 15.37 -20.45 17.01
CA VAL A 66 14.45 -19.84 17.99
C VAL A 66 14.12 -18.40 17.59
N GLN A 67 15.13 -17.59 17.29
CA GLN A 67 14.92 -16.21 16.85
C GLN A 67 14.09 -16.15 15.56
N ARG A 68 14.35 -17.02 14.59
CA ARG A 68 13.60 -17.08 13.34
C ARG A 68 12.14 -17.50 13.54
N LEU A 69 11.88 -18.47 14.42
CA LEU A 69 10.53 -18.93 14.74
C LEU A 69 9.76 -17.93 15.61
N ALA A 70 10.46 -17.14 16.43
CA ALA A 70 9.88 -16.08 17.26
C ALA A 70 9.65 -14.77 16.48
N ALA A 71 10.34 -14.58 15.37
CA ALA A 71 10.23 -13.37 14.55
C ALA A 71 8.80 -13.21 13.97
N PRO A 72 8.20 -12.02 14.06
CA PRO A 72 6.96 -11.72 13.37
C PRO A 72 7.11 -11.91 11.85
N SER A 73 6.04 -12.35 11.18
CA SER A 73 6.02 -12.44 9.72
C SER A 73 5.90 -11.07 9.04
N LEU A 74 5.41 -10.06 9.75
CA LEU A 74 5.33 -8.66 9.31
C LEU A 74 6.33 -7.84 10.12
N VAL A 75 7.30 -7.25 9.43
CA VAL A 75 8.36 -6.43 10.03
C VAL A 75 8.45 -5.08 9.32
N PRO A 76 8.88 -4.01 10.01
CA PRO A 76 9.22 -2.77 9.35
C PRO A 76 10.41 -2.99 8.41
N VAL A 77 10.40 -2.27 7.29
CA VAL A 77 11.48 -2.26 6.30
C VAL A 77 11.77 -0.82 5.91
N ILE A 78 13.01 -0.53 5.53
CA ILE A 78 13.38 0.78 5.01
C ILE A 78 13.24 0.76 3.49
N ASN A 79 12.43 1.67 2.95
CA ASN A 79 12.21 1.82 1.52
C ASN A 79 13.26 2.74 0.90
N ALA A 80 14.24 2.18 0.20
CA ALA A 80 15.24 2.92 -0.57
C ALA A 80 15.03 2.80 -2.10
N THR A 81 13.83 2.40 -2.53
CA THR A 81 13.53 2.15 -3.96
C THR A 81 13.23 3.42 -4.75
N GLY A 82 12.71 4.45 -4.08
CA GLY A 82 12.18 5.64 -4.77
C GLY A 82 10.73 5.49 -5.22
N VAL A 83 10.07 4.37 -4.92
CA VAL A 83 8.64 4.18 -5.18
C VAL A 83 7.85 4.62 -3.95
N VAL A 84 7.11 5.74 -4.05
CA VAL A 84 6.43 6.35 -2.89
C VAL A 84 5.27 5.47 -2.39
N LEU A 85 4.32 5.14 -3.27
CA LEU A 85 3.20 4.25 -3.01
C LEU A 85 3.57 2.82 -3.40
N HIS A 86 4.53 2.23 -2.69
CA HIS A 86 4.99 0.89 -3.00
C HIS A 86 3.97 -0.16 -2.53
N THR A 87 3.28 -0.82 -3.46
CA THR A 87 2.21 -1.80 -3.16
C THR A 87 2.71 -2.94 -2.27
N ASN A 88 3.88 -3.51 -2.57
CA ASN A 88 4.45 -4.60 -1.77
C ASN A 88 4.92 -4.18 -0.37
N LEU A 89 5.20 -2.89 -0.15
CA LEU A 89 5.70 -2.36 1.14
C LEU A 89 4.60 -1.64 1.95
N GLY A 90 3.33 -1.82 1.57
CA GLY A 90 2.19 -1.31 2.34
C GLY A 90 1.66 0.07 1.93
N ARG A 91 2.01 0.56 0.72
CA ARG A 91 1.53 1.85 0.17
C ARG A 91 1.88 3.05 1.06
N ALA A 92 0.89 3.81 1.53
CA ALA A 92 1.07 5.06 2.25
C ALA A 92 1.48 4.83 3.72
N PRO A 93 2.68 5.29 4.15
CA PRO A 93 2.97 5.39 5.57
C PRO A 93 2.12 6.49 6.22
N LEU A 94 1.69 6.26 7.46
CA LEU A 94 0.80 7.17 8.18
C LEU A 94 1.54 8.36 8.78
N ALA A 95 0.91 9.53 8.72
CA ALA A 95 1.35 10.72 9.45
C ALA A 95 1.41 10.46 10.96
N ARG A 96 2.29 11.19 11.67
CA ARG A 96 2.44 11.06 13.13
C ARG A 96 1.10 11.24 13.87
N ALA A 97 0.31 12.23 13.49
CA ALA A 97 -1.00 12.50 14.08
C ALA A 97 -1.95 11.28 13.98
N ALA A 98 -1.97 10.59 12.84
CA ALA A 98 -2.79 9.39 12.64
C ALA A 98 -2.31 8.23 13.54
N ARG A 99 -0.98 8.01 13.64
CA ARG A 99 -0.38 6.97 14.48
C ARG A 99 -0.68 7.19 15.98
N GLU A 100 -0.57 8.43 16.45
CA GLU A 100 -0.86 8.81 17.84
C GLU A 100 -2.33 8.58 18.18
N VAL A 101 -3.23 8.98 17.28
CA VAL A 101 -4.68 8.78 17.44
C VAL A 101 -5.03 7.28 17.48
N MET A 102 -4.46 6.47 16.58
CA MET A 102 -4.65 5.01 16.59
C MET A 102 -4.22 4.41 17.93
N THR A 103 -3.05 4.79 18.43
CA THR A 103 -2.52 4.29 19.71
C THR A 103 -3.47 4.64 20.86
N ARG A 104 -3.96 5.87 20.90
CA ARG A 104 -4.92 6.32 21.91
C ARG A 104 -6.26 5.57 21.84
N ILE A 105 -6.79 5.32 20.65
CA ILE A 105 -8.04 4.56 20.44
C ILE A 105 -7.84 3.06 20.71
N ALA A 106 -6.63 2.54 20.54
CA ALA A 106 -6.29 1.15 20.87
C ALA A 106 -6.26 0.91 22.38
N ALA A 107 -5.84 1.90 23.16
CA ALA A 107 -5.62 1.78 24.60
C ALA A 107 -6.88 1.53 25.44
N GLY A 108 -8.09 1.74 24.90
CA GLY A 108 -9.33 1.54 25.65
C GLY A 108 -10.61 1.57 24.83
N TYR A 109 -11.71 1.81 25.53
CA TYR A 109 -13.03 2.02 24.94
C TYR A 109 -13.11 3.38 24.22
N SER A 110 -14.03 3.50 23.27
CA SER A 110 -14.27 4.74 22.53
C SER A 110 -15.74 4.90 22.15
N ASN A 111 -16.11 6.08 21.67
CA ASN A 111 -17.45 6.43 21.20
C ASN A 111 -17.74 5.93 19.78
N LEU A 112 -17.08 4.85 19.32
CA LEU A 112 -17.14 4.33 17.95
C LEU A 112 -18.56 4.18 17.38
N GLU A 113 -19.50 3.70 18.21
CA GLU A 113 -20.93 3.62 17.89
C GLU A 113 -21.78 4.23 19.01
N TYR A 114 -21.28 5.27 19.66
CA TYR A 114 -21.97 5.92 20.77
C TYR A 114 -22.03 7.44 20.55
N ASP A 115 -23.24 7.97 20.53
CA ASP A 115 -23.48 9.40 20.46
C ASP A 115 -23.39 9.98 21.87
N LEU A 116 -22.34 10.76 22.14
CA LEU A 116 -22.09 11.36 23.45
C LEU A 116 -23.15 12.39 23.84
N ALA A 117 -23.73 13.12 22.88
CA ALA A 117 -24.74 14.14 23.17
C ALA A 117 -26.09 13.49 23.52
N ARG A 118 -26.45 12.40 22.83
CA ARG A 118 -27.71 11.68 23.06
C ARG A 118 -27.62 10.60 24.15
N GLY A 119 -26.42 10.14 24.49
CA GLY A 119 -26.24 9.02 25.42
C GLY A 119 -26.82 7.71 24.90
N ALA A 120 -26.72 7.46 23.58
CA ALA A 120 -27.33 6.30 22.93
C ALA A 120 -26.48 5.77 21.77
N ARG A 121 -26.91 4.66 21.16
CA ARG A 121 -26.23 4.08 20.00
C ARG A 121 -26.19 5.09 18.85
N GLY A 122 -24.98 5.38 18.38
CA GLY A 122 -24.70 6.16 17.18
C GLY A 122 -24.30 5.28 16.00
N SER A 123 -24.10 5.91 14.84
CA SER A 123 -23.56 5.24 13.66
C SER A 123 -22.10 5.58 13.48
N ARG A 124 -21.24 4.56 13.38
CA ARG A 124 -19.82 4.77 13.03
C ARG A 124 -19.63 5.38 11.64
N HIS A 125 -20.63 5.27 10.75
CA HIS A 125 -20.58 5.90 9.43
C HIS A 125 -20.70 7.43 9.50
N ALA A 126 -21.03 7.99 10.67
CA ALA A 126 -20.94 9.43 10.89
C ALA A 126 -19.49 9.90 11.11
N LEU A 127 -18.58 9.01 11.54
CA LEU A 127 -17.16 9.34 11.70
C LEU A 127 -16.56 9.63 10.32
N CYS A 128 -15.67 10.63 10.25
CA CYS A 128 -15.09 11.19 9.03
C CYS A 128 -16.08 11.87 8.06
N ARG A 129 -17.39 11.63 8.16
CA ARG A 129 -18.39 12.13 7.19
C ARG A 129 -18.33 13.64 7.02
N ASP A 130 -18.37 14.37 8.13
CA ASP A 130 -18.43 15.83 8.10
C ASP A 130 -17.14 16.44 7.55
N LEU A 131 -15.98 15.88 7.90
CA LEU A 131 -14.69 16.31 7.33
C LEU A 131 -14.61 16.02 5.83
N LEU A 132 -15.07 14.85 5.38
CA LEU A 132 -15.09 14.51 3.98
C LEU A 132 -15.98 15.46 3.18
N VAL A 133 -17.17 15.77 3.70
CA VAL A 133 -18.09 16.76 3.11
C VAL A 133 -17.45 18.15 3.10
N GLU A 134 -16.87 18.59 4.22
CA GLU A 134 -16.17 19.88 4.36
C GLU A 134 -15.05 20.03 3.31
N LEU A 135 -14.21 19.01 3.14
CA LEU A 135 -13.04 19.07 2.27
C LEU A 135 -13.35 18.93 0.77
N THR A 136 -14.50 18.36 0.43
CA THR A 136 -14.79 17.98 -0.97
C THR A 136 -16.02 18.64 -1.56
N GLY A 137 -16.90 19.20 -0.73
CA GLY A 137 -18.18 19.76 -1.17
C GLY A 137 -19.24 18.73 -1.56
N ALA A 138 -18.99 17.43 -1.34
CA ALA A 138 -19.98 16.39 -1.54
C ALA A 138 -21.19 16.57 -0.61
N GLU A 139 -22.38 16.07 -0.99
CA GLU A 139 -23.57 16.20 -0.14
C GLU A 139 -23.58 15.21 1.03
N ASP A 140 -22.93 14.06 0.88
CA ASP A 140 -22.79 13.02 1.89
C ASP A 140 -21.56 12.14 1.61
N ALA A 141 -21.17 11.34 2.61
CA ALA A 141 -20.02 10.45 2.56
C ALA A 141 -20.27 9.10 3.25
N LEU A 142 -19.55 8.08 2.80
CA LEU A 142 -19.48 6.76 3.42
C LEU A 142 -18.05 6.21 3.35
N VAL A 143 -17.55 5.73 4.49
CA VAL A 143 -16.25 5.04 4.57
C VAL A 143 -16.46 3.55 4.83
N VAL A 144 -15.79 2.74 4.02
CA VAL A 144 -15.74 1.27 4.08
C VAL A 144 -14.29 0.78 4.05
N ASN A 145 -14.08 -0.53 4.07
CA ASN A 145 -12.79 -1.19 4.26
C ASN A 145 -11.73 -0.78 3.21
N ASN A 146 -12.09 -0.78 1.93
CA ASN A 146 -11.21 -0.42 0.82
C ASN A 146 -12.04 -0.03 -0.41
N ALA A 147 -11.41 0.59 -1.42
CA ALA A 147 -12.09 1.04 -2.64
C ALA A 147 -12.81 -0.09 -3.39
N ALA A 148 -12.27 -1.32 -3.35
CA ALA A 148 -12.92 -2.50 -3.90
C ALA A 148 -14.28 -2.78 -3.23
N GLY A 149 -14.33 -2.72 -1.90
CA GLY A 149 -15.57 -2.84 -1.13
C GLY A 149 -16.53 -1.68 -1.38
N ALA A 150 -16.01 -0.46 -1.57
CA ALA A 150 -16.80 0.72 -1.91
C ALA A 150 -17.47 0.56 -3.28
N LEU A 151 -16.72 0.15 -4.30
CA LEU A 151 -17.25 -0.14 -5.63
C LEU A 151 -18.31 -1.25 -5.58
N LEU A 152 -18.04 -2.35 -4.86
CA LEU A 152 -18.99 -3.45 -4.72
C LEU A 152 -20.32 -2.99 -4.07
N VAL A 153 -20.24 -2.20 -3.00
CA VAL A 153 -21.43 -1.65 -2.32
C VAL A 153 -22.18 -0.71 -3.25
N ALA A 154 -21.50 0.19 -3.97
CA ALA A 154 -22.14 1.13 -4.88
C ALA A 154 -22.84 0.42 -6.04
N LEU A 155 -22.20 -0.57 -6.67
CA LEU A 155 -22.82 -1.37 -7.72
C LEU A 155 -24.03 -2.16 -7.20
N SER A 156 -23.91 -2.76 -6.01
CA SER A 156 -25.02 -3.48 -5.37
C SER A 156 -26.20 -2.56 -5.04
N ALA A 157 -25.93 -1.37 -4.51
CA ALA A 157 -26.98 -0.45 -4.07
C ALA A 157 -27.66 0.26 -5.26
N LEU A 158 -26.90 0.57 -6.31
CA LEU A 158 -27.37 1.43 -7.40
C LEU A 158 -27.72 0.65 -8.68
N ALA A 159 -27.23 -0.58 -8.86
CA ALA A 159 -27.36 -1.31 -10.12
C ALA A 159 -27.85 -2.76 -10.01
N ARG A 160 -28.16 -3.25 -8.81
CA ARG A 160 -28.65 -4.62 -8.60
C ARG A 160 -29.89 -4.93 -9.44
N ASP A 161 -29.91 -6.15 -9.98
CA ASP A 161 -30.95 -6.68 -10.88
C ASP A 161 -31.13 -5.87 -12.18
N GLY A 162 -30.20 -4.97 -12.48
CA GLY A 162 -30.18 -4.12 -13.66
C GLY A 162 -28.85 -4.18 -14.41
N GLU A 163 -28.71 -3.31 -15.39
CA GLU A 163 -27.52 -3.21 -16.22
C GLU A 163 -26.61 -2.07 -15.72
N ALA A 164 -25.32 -2.37 -15.62
CA ALA A 164 -24.25 -1.42 -15.37
C ALA A 164 -23.36 -1.30 -16.61
N VAL A 165 -23.39 -0.14 -17.26
CA VAL A 165 -22.71 0.11 -18.53
C VAL A 165 -21.32 0.69 -18.27
N VAL A 166 -20.28 0.15 -18.92
CA VAL A 166 -18.88 0.59 -18.77
C VAL A 166 -18.09 0.41 -20.07
N SER A 167 -17.12 1.29 -20.30
CA SER A 167 -16.19 1.19 -21.43
C SER A 167 -15.31 -0.06 -21.34
N ARG A 168 -15.10 -0.77 -22.46
CA ARG A 168 -14.17 -1.91 -22.54
C ARG A 168 -12.74 -1.54 -22.17
N GLY A 169 -12.32 -0.33 -22.48
CA GLY A 169 -10.99 0.19 -22.13
C GLY A 169 -10.79 0.45 -20.63
N GLU A 170 -11.85 0.28 -19.82
CA GLU A 170 -11.90 0.57 -18.40
C GLU A 170 -12.10 -0.68 -17.53
N LEU A 171 -12.12 -1.86 -18.13
CA LEU A 171 -12.19 -3.15 -17.44
C LEU A 171 -10.81 -3.57 -16.93
N VAL A 172 -10.35 -2.89 -15.89
CA VAL A 172 -8.96 -2.98 -15.41
C VAL A 172 -8.75 -4.14 -14.43
N GLU A 173 -7.51 -4.62 -14.38
CA GLU A 173 -6.99 -5.46 -13.30
C GLU A 173 -6.02 -4.64 -12.43
N ILE A 174 -6.23 -4.64 -11.11
CA ILE A 174 -5.43 -3.89 -10.14
C ILE A 174 -4.88 -4.86 -9.09
N GLY A 175 -3.58 -4.76 -8.79
CA GLY A 175 -2.97 -5.49 -7.68
C GLY A 175 -3.01 -7.02 -7.81
N GLY A 176 -3.12 -7.56 -9.02
CA GLY A 176 -2.97 -8.99 -9.37
C GLY A 176 -4.17 -9.90 -9.12
N ALA A 177 -5.25 -9.40 -8.49
CA ALA A 177 -6.46 -10.20 -8.23
C ALA A 177 -7.77 -9.41 -8.25
N PHE A 178 -7.73 -8.08 -8.23
CA PHE A 178 -8.95 -7.27 -8.34
C PHE A 178 -9.22 -6.98 -9.80
N ARG A 179 -10.34 -7.50 -10.31
CA ARG A 179 -10.81 -7.28 -11.69
C ARG A 179 -12.18 -6.65 -11.64
N ILE A 180 -12.36 -5.53 -12.34
CA ILE A 180 -13.66 -4.85 -12.45
C ILE A 180 -14.79 -5.81 -12.89
N PRO A 181 -14.61 -6.65 -13.95
CA PRO A 181 -15.64 -7.61 -14.36
C PRO A 181 -16.07 -8.57 -13.24
N ASP A 182 -15.11 -9.10 -12.48
CA ASP A 182 -15.38 -10.10 -11.44
C ASP A 182 -16.18 -9.49 -10.29
N ILE A 183 -15.87 -8.24 -9.90
CA ILE A 183 -16.57 -7.52 -8.84
C ILE A 183 -17.96 -7.11 -9.29
N MET A 184 -18.11 -6.66 -10.53
CA MET A 184 -19.42 -6.34 -11.11
C MET A 184 -20.32 -7.57 -11.12
N ALA A 185 -19.81 -8.72 -11.56
CA ALA A 185 -20.57 -9.98 -11.53
C ALA A 185 -21.03 -10.38 -10.11
N ARG A 186 -20.25 -10.06 -9.07
CA ARG A 186 -20.60 -10.34 -7.66
C ARG A 186 -21.56 -9.33 -7.05
N SER A 187 -21.68 -8.13 -7.63
CA SER A 187 -22.55 -7.05 -7.13
C SER A 187 -24.05 -7.32 -7.35
N GLY A 188 -24.40 -8.25 -8.25
CA GLY A 188 -25.77 -8.46 -8.71
C GLY A 188 -26.19 -7.54 -9.86
N ALA A 189 -25.29 -6.68 -10.35
CA ALA A 189 -25.48 -5.94 -11.59
C ALA A 189 -25.03 -6.79 -12.81
N LYS A 190 -25.73 -6.66 -13.92
CA LYS A 190 -25.32 -7.21 -15.22
C LYS A 190 -24.36 -6.23 -15.89
N LEU A 191 -23.13 -6.67 -16.13
CA LEU A 191 -22.14 -5.91 -16.90
C LEU A 191 -22.59 -5.74 -18.36
N VAL A 192 -22.57 -4.50 -18.85
CA VAL A 192 -22.76 -4.16 -20.26
C VAL A 192 -21.55 -3.37 -20.75
N GLU A 193 -20.76 -3.97 -21.62
CA GLU A 193 -19.53 -3.37 -22.13
C GLU A 193 -19.75 -2.60 -23.43
N VAL A 194 -19.20 -1.39 -23.53
CA VAL A 194 -19.32 -0.51 -24.71
C VAL A 194 -17.97 -0.09 -25.27
N GLY A 195 -17.97 0.37 -26.53
CA GLY A 195 -16.77 0.83 -27.23
C GLY A 195 -15.74 -0.29 -27.48
N THR A 196 -14.48 0.10 -27.62
CA THR A 196 -13.33 -0.79 -27.77
C THR A 196 -12.26 -0.50 -26.72
N THR A 197 -11.21 -1.32 -26.66
CA THR A 197 -10.11 -1.17 -25.69
C THR A 197 -9.45 0.21 -25.74
N ASN A 198 -9.19 0.74 -26.94
CA ASN A 198 -8.49 1.99 -27.13
C ASN A 198 -9.43 3.18 -27.38
N ARG A 199 -10.64 2.95 -27.89
CA ARG A 199 -11.57 4.02 -28.29
C ARG A 199 -13.00 3.72 -27.84
N THR A 200 -13.50 4.59 -26.98
CA THR A 200 -14.92 4.64 -26.62
C THR A 200 -15.43 6.04 -26.88
N HIS A 201 -16.59 6.13 -27.52
CA HIS A 201 -17.25 7.37 -27.89
C HIS A 201 -18.61 7.48 -27.20
N LEU A 202 -19.12 8.71 -27.06
CA LEU A 202 -20.38 8.96 -26.34
C LEU A 202 -21.55 8.13 -26.89
N LYS A 203 -21.66 8.00 -28.22
CA LYS A 203 -22.66 7.19 -28.91
C LYS A 203 -22.68 5.72 -28.45
N ASP A 204 -21.54 5.18 -28.03
CA ASP A 204 -21.44 3.78 -27.61
C ASP A 204 -22.20 3.57 -26.30
N TYR A 205 -22.19 4.57 -25.41
CA TYR A 205 -23.04 4.59 -24.22
C TYR A 205 -24.51 4.83 -24.59
N GLU A 206 -24.81 5.82 -25.43
CA GLU A 206 -26.19 6.18 -25.79
C GLU A 206 -26.98 5.02 -26.41
N VAL A 207 -26.34 4.21 -27.26
CA VAL A 207 -26.95 3.04 -27.91
C VAL A 207 -27.12 1.87 -26.95
N ALA A 208 -26.27 1.75 -25.93
CA ALA A 208 -26.30 0.63 -25.00
C ALA A 208 -27.33 0.79 -23.87
N VAL A 209 -27.81 2.01 -23.62
CA VAL A 209 -28.80 2.26 -22.56
C VAL A 209 -30.16 1.66 -22.94
N THR A 210 -30.71 0.88 -22.01
CA THR A 210 -32.04 0.26 -22.09
C THR A 210 -32.87 0.60 -20.86
N ASP A 211 -34.14 0.19 -20.82
CA ASP A 211 -35.00 0.31 -19.63
C ASP A 211 -34.47 -0.50 -18.42
N ARG A 212 -33.52 -1.42 -18.64
CA ARG A 212 -32.85 -2.19 -17.60
C ARG A 212 -31.59 -1.49 -17.08
N THR A 213 -31.11 -0.44 -17.74
CA THR A 213 -29.92 0.29 -17.30
C THR A 213 -30.20 1.03 -16.00
N ARG A 214 -29.36 0.77 -15.00
CA ARG A 214 -29.46 1.37 -13.67
C ARG A 214 -28.26 2.24 -13.34
N LEU A 215 -27.10 1.94 -13.93
CA LEU A 215 -25.88 2.65 -13.64
C LEU A 215 -24.98 2.77 -14.87
N LEU A 216 -24.35 3.93 -15.05
CA LEU A 216 -23.21 4.10 -15.93
C LEU A 216 -21.95 4.28 -15.07
N LEU A 217 -20.96 3.41 -15.31
CA LEU A 217 -19.70 3.37 -14.58
C LEU A 217 -18.60 3.99 -15.43
N LYS A 218 -17.87 4.94 -14.85
CA LYS A 218 -16.57 5.40 -15.31
C LYS A 218 -15.50 4.82 -14.38
N VAL A 219 -14.43 4.25 -14.92
CA VAL A 219 -13.25 3.84 -14.14
C VAL A 219 -12.04 4.64 -14.60
N HIS A 220 -11.28 5.21 -13.66
CA HIS A 220 -10.02 5.87 -13.95
C HIS A 220 -8.90 4.85 -14.15
N ARG A 221 -8.13 5.01 -15.23
CA ARG A 221 -7.01 4.13 -15.58
C ARG A 221 -5.78 4.50 -14.75
N SER A 222 -5.83 4.15 -13.46
CA SER A 222 -4.86 4.63 -12.48
C SER A 222 -3.53 3.88 -12.48
N ASN A 223 -3.46 2.66 -13.03
CA ASN A 223 -2.26 1.80 -13.01
C ASN A 223 -1.63 1.52 -14.38
N PHE A 224 -2.20 2.04 -15.47
CA PHE A 224 -1.63 1.94 -16.82
C PHE A 224 -2.15 3.09 -17.69
N GLN A 225 -1.50 3.29 -18.84
CA GLN A 225 -1.97 4.21 -19.89
C GLN A 225 -2.06 3.48 -21.23
N VAL A 226 -2.98 3.93 -22.08
CA VAL A 226 -3.05 3.52 -23.49
C VAL A 226 -2.56 4.70 -24.32
N THR A 227 -1.51 4.48 -25.12
CA THR A 227 -0.93 5.50 -26.01
C THR A 227 -1.27 5.23 -27.47
N GLY A 228 -1.21 6.25 -28.33
CA GLY A 228 -1.56 6.15 -29.76
C GLY A 228 -2.98 6.62 -30.05
N PHE A 229 -3.69 5.95 -30.97
CA PHE A 229 -5.07 6.30 -31.34
C PHE A 229 -6.04 5.91 -30.22
N THR A 230 -6.32 6.85 -29.33
CA THR A 230 -7.22 6.64 -28.20
C THR A 230 -8.37 7.65 -28.18
N ALA A 231 -9.48 7.25 -27.58
CA ALA A 231 -10.62 8.12 -27.31
C ALA A 231 -11.32 7.66 -26.04
N GLU A 232 -11.69 8.60 -25.19
CA GLU A 232 -12.34 8.37 -23.90
C GLU A 232 -13.52 9.34 -23.75
N VAL A 233 -14.58 8.86 -23.11
CA VAL A 233 -15.75 9.69 -22.80
C VAL A 233 -15.55 10.30 -21.41
N SER A 234 -15.78 11.60 -21.30
CA SER A 234 -15.60 12.30 -20.03
C SER A 234 -16.62 11.81 -18.97
N ALA A 235 -16.25 11.91 -17.69
CA ALA A 235 -17.18 11.61 -16.60
C ALA A 235 -18.43 12.52 -16.63
N GLN A 236 -18.28 13.75 -17.13
CA GLN A 236 -19.38 14.70 -17.30
C GLN A 236 -20.40 14.23 -18.35
N ASP A 237 -19.92 13.75 -19.50
CA ASP A 237 -20.82 13.25 -20.55
C ASP A 237 -21.54 11.97 -20.09
N ILE A 238 -20.84 11.08 -19.38
CA ILE A 238 -21.44 9.88 -18.77
C ILE A 238 -22.54 10.25 -17.77
N ALA A 239 -22.28 11.22 -16.89
CA ALA A 239 -23.30 11.72 -15.96
C ALA A 239 -24.49 12.33 -16.70
N GLY A 240 -24.25 13.04 -17.81
CA GLY A 240 -25.29 13.58 -18.68
C GLY A 240 -26.21 12.48 -19.26
N VAL A 241 -25.62 11.42 -19.81
CA VAL A 241 -26.38 10.28 -20.35
C VAL A 241 -27.17 9.56 -19.26
N ALA A 242 -26.55 9.30 -18.10
CA ALA A 242 -27.21 8.64 -16.97
C ALA A 242 -28.45 9.43 -16.52
N ARG A 243 -28.30 10.75 -16.32
CA ARG A 243 -29.37 11.64 -15.91
C ARG A 243 -30.51 11.70 -16.93
N ALA A 244 -30.19 11.80 -18.22
CA ALA A 244 -31.20 11.83 -19.29
C ALA A 244 -32.07 10.55 -19.34
N ARG A 245 -31.59 9.46 -18.74
CA ARG A 245 -32.23 8.14 -18.75
C ARG A 245 -32.72 7.69 -17.38
N GLY A 246 -32.59 8.53 -16.35
CA GLY A 246 -32.97 8.19 -14.98
C GLY A 246 -32.13 7.08 -14.34
N ALA A 247 -30.90 6.88 -14.83
CA ALA A 247 -29.91 5.96 -14.26
C ALA A 247 -28.95 6.72 -13.35
N ALA A 248 -28.31 5.99 -12.42
CA ALA A 248 -27.21 6.51 -11.62
C ALA A 248 -25.90 6.58 -12.41
N SER A 249 -24.97 7.39 -11.94
CA SER A 249 -23.62 7.52 -12.46
C SER A 249 -22.59 7.36 -11.34
N LEU A 250 -21.57 6.54 -11.60
CA LEU A 250 -20.54 6.22 -10.63
C LEU A 250 -19.17 6.40 -11.27
N TYR A 251 -18.28 7.12 -10.57
CA TYR A 251 -16.89 7.27 -10.99
C TYR A 251 -15.95 6.59 -9.99
N ASP A 252 -15.37 5.45 -10.38
CA ASP A 252 -14.23 4.87 -9.66
C ASP A 252 -12.94 5.61 -10.02
N LEU A 253 -12.63 6.64 -9.23
CA LEU A 253 -11.41 7.45 -9.35
C LEU A 253 -10.17 6.66 -8.90
N GLY A 254 -10.34 5.81 -7.88
CA GLY A 254 -9.30 4.91 -7.39
C GLY A 254 -8.18 5.57 -6.57
N SER A 255 -7.57 6.66 -7.04
CA SER A 255 -6.33 7.26 -6.50
C SER A 255 -6.51 8.11 -5.24
N GLY A 256 -7.64 8.82 -5.12
CA GLY A 256 -7.97 9.62 -3.95
C GLY A 256 -7.16 10.91 -3.83
N LEU A 257 -6.77 11.51 -4.95
CA LEU A 257 -6.07 12.79 -4.95
C LEU A 257 -6.99 13.92 -4.47
N LEU A 258 -6.65 14.57 -3.35
CA LEU A 258 -7.42 15.71 -2.81
C LEU A 258 -6.84 17.08 -3.19
N VAL A 259 -5.56 17.14 -3.57
CA VAL A 259 -4.83 18.40 -3.80
C VAL A 259 -4.14 18.32 -5.15
N ASP A 260 -4.15 19.42 -5.91
CA ASP A 260 -3.43 19.49 -7.19
C ASP A 260 -1.91 19.41 -6.98
N LEU A 261 -1.26 18.46 -7.68
CA LEU A 261 0.18 18.25 -7.65
C LEU A 261 0.87 18.72 -8.93
N SER A 262 0.15 19.35 -9.85
CA SER A 262 0.70 19.91 -11.08
C SER A 262 1.88 20.87 -10.86
N PRO A 263 1.95 21.70 -9.77
CA PRO A 263 3.11 22.56 -9.52
C PRO A 263 4.43 21.80 -9.29
N TRP A 264 4.36 20.49 -9.01
CA TRP A 264 5.52 19.61 -8.82
C TRP A 264 5.74 18.66 -10.01
N GLY A 265 5.12 18.95 -11.17
CA GLY A 265 5.27 18.15 -12.38
C GLY A 265 4.37 16.90 -12.43
N LEU A 266 3.46 16.73 -11.47
CA LEU A 266 2.51 15.63 -11.43
C LEU A 266 1.14 16.12 -11.92
N ALA A 267 0.97 16.16 -13.23
CA ALA A 267 -0.27 16.56 -13.89
C ALA A 267 -1.05 15.37 -14.48
N GLY A 268 -2.35 15.56 -14.74
CA GLY A 268 -3.20 14.61 -15.48
C GLY A 268 -3.92 13.56 -14.62
N GLU A 269 -3.69 13.53 -13.32
CA GLU A 269 -4.50 12.74 -12.38
C GLU A 269 -5.67 13.61 -11.87
N PRO A 270 -6.93 13.17 -12.05
CA PRO A 270 -8.07 13.94 -11.58
C PRO A 270 -8.13 13.98 -10.05
N THR A 271 -8.46 15.15 -9.51
CA THR A 271 -8.76 15.31 -8.09
C THR A 271 -10.17 14.80 -7.77
N VAL A 272 -10.41 14.46 -6.50
CA VAL A 272 -11.75 14.12 -5.99
C VAL A 272 -12.73 15.26 -6.22
N GLY A 273 -12.29 16.52 -6.07
CA GLY A 273 -13.12 17.69 -6.33
C GLY A 273 -13.54 17.80 -7.80
N GLU A 274 -12.61 17.61 -8.74
CA GLU A 274 -12.92 17.58 -10.18
C GLU A 274 -13.84 16.41 -10.56
N ALA A 275 -13.65 15.24 -9.95
CA ALA A 275 -14.52 14.08 -10.15
C ALA A 275 -15.95 14.36 -9.68
N LEU A 276 -16.15 15.02 -8.54
CA LEU A 276 -17.47 15.44 -8.07
C LEU A 276 -18.07 16.53 -8.97
N ALA A 277 -17.26 17.49 -9.41
CA ALA A 277 -17.68 18.59 -10.27
C ALA A 277 -18.13 18.12 -11.67
N SER A 278 -17.74 16.91 -12.10
CA SER A 278 -18.26 16.30 -13.33
C SER A 278 -19.75 15.98 -13.25
N GLY A 279 -20.36 16.03 -12.06
CA GLY A 279 -21.80 15.85 -11.86
C GLY A 279 -22.26 14.40 -11.79
N VAL A 280 -21.34 13.47 -11.53
CA VAL A 280 -21.67 12.07 -11.22
C VAL A 280 -22.37 11.96 -9.87
N ASP A 281 -23.20 10.94 -9.70
CA ASP A 281 -23.97 10.77 -8.46
C ASP A 281 -23.11 10.27 -7.29
N ALA A 282 -22.05 9.51 -7.58
CA ALA A 282 -21.07 9.07 -6.60
C ALA A 282 -19.65 8.90 -7.18
N VAL A 283 -18.65 9.09 -6.33
CA VAL A 283 -17.22 8.88 -6.60
C VAL A 283 -16.66 7.88 -5.59
N VAL A 284 -15.82 6.95 -6.05
CA VAL A 284 -15.10 5.95 -5.24
C VAL A 284 -13.60 6.16 -5.33
N PHE A 285 -12.90 6.08 -4.19
CA PHE A 285 -11.43 6.09 -4.18
C PHE A 285 -10.84 5.43 -2.93
N SER A 286 -9.51 5.20 -2.97
CA SER A 286 -8.73 4.59 -1.89
C SER A 286 -8.19 5.65 -0.91
N GLY A 287 -8.19 5.34 0.39
CA GLY A 287 -7.58 6.21 1.42
C GLY A 287 -6.05 6.10 1.55
N ASP A 288 -5.46 4.99 1.11
CA ASP A 288 -4.03 4.65 1.28
C ASP A 288 -3.19 4.85 0.01
N LYS A 289 -3.70 5.64 -0.93
CA LYS A 289 -2.97 6.07 -2.13
C LYS A 289 -2.59 7.55 -2.00
N LEU A 290 -3.06 8.42 -2.90
CA LEU A 290 -2.69 9.84 -2.92
C LEU A 290 -3.30 10.66 -1.77
N LEU A 291 -4.32 10.13 -1.08
CA LEU A 291 -4.80 10.68 0.18
C LEU A 291 -3.77 10.52 1.32
N GLY A 292 -2.85 9.55 1.23
CA GLY A 292 -1.79 9.34 2.22
C GLY A 292 -2.30 8.94 3.61
N GLY A 293 -3.48 8.31 3.69
CA GLY A 293 -4.11 7.83 4.91
C GLY A 293 -4.03 6.30 5.06
N PRO A 294 -4.84 5.72 5.96
CA PRO A 294 -4.95 4.27 6.10
C PRO A 294 -5.73 3.65 4.94
N GLN A 295 -5.68 2.33 4.81
CA GLN A 295 -6.53 1.62 3.86
C GLN A 295 -8.00 1.92 4.18
N ALA A 296 -8.69 2.51 3.21
CA ALA A 296 -10.11 2.83 3.28
C ALA A 296 -10.70 2.86 1.87
N GLY A 297 -11.99 2.57 1.77
CA GLY A 297 -12.79 2.86 0.58
C GLY A 297 -13.70 4.02 0.90
N ILE A 298 -13.63 5.08 0.11
CA ILE A 298 -14.37 6.30 0.37
C ILE A 298 -15.36 6.51 -0.77
N LEU A 299 -16.63 6.67 -0.41
CA LEU A 299 -17.75 7.01 -1.27
C LEU A 299 -18.18 8.44 -0.95
N LEU A 300 -18.19 9.31 -1.96
CA LEU A 300 -18.66 10.69 -1.86
C LEU A 300 -19.65 10.98 -2.97
N GLY A 301 -20.64 11.82 -2.74
CA GLY A 301 -21.56 12.24 -3.80
C GLY A 301 -22.87 12.77 -3.28
N ARG A 302 -23.94 12.52 -4.03
CA ARG A 302 -25.30 12.93 -3.67
C ARG A 302 -25.81 12.18 -2.45
N ARG A 303 -26.64 12.85 -1.65
CA ARG A 303 -27.17 12.30 -0.40
C ARG A 303 -27.99 11.03 -0.62
N ASP A 304 -28.79 10.97 -1.67
CA ASP A 304 -29.63 9.82 -2.01
C ASP A 304 -28.80 8.59 -2.42
N ALA A 305 -27.80 8.77 -3.29
CA ALA A 305 -26.89 7.69 -3.71
C ALA A 305 -26.09 7.12 -2.54
N ILE A 306 -25.52 7.99 -1.69
CA ILE A 306 -24.74 7.57 -0.53
C ILE A 306 -25.64 6.93 0.54
N ALA A 307 -26.87 7.42 0.73
CA ALA A 307 -27.83 6.78 1.63
C ALA A 307 -28.20 5.37 1.17
N ALA A 308 -28.42 5.15 -0.14
CA ALA A 308 -28.66 3.82 -0.69
C ALA A 308 -27.48 2.87 -0.39
N CYS A 309 -26.25 3.32 -0.64
CA CYS A 309 -25.03 2.57 -0.33
C CYS A 309 -24.93 2.22 1.17
N ARG A 310 -25.27 3.16 2.05
CA ARG A 310 -25.21 2.98 3.51
C ARG A 310 -26.21 1.95 4.01
N THR A 311 -27.37 1.86 3.39
CA THR A 311 -28.44 0.92 3.77
C THR A 311 -28.26 -0.48 3.16
N ASP A 312 -27.38 -0.63 2.16
CA ASP A 312 -27.09 -1.93 1.55
C ASP A 312 -26.46 -2.89 2.58
N PRO A 313 -26.95 -4.15 2.70
CA PRO A 313 -26.39 -5.13 3.63
C PRO A 313 -24.88 -5.39 3.47
N LEU A 314 -24.33 -5.24 2.26
CA LEU A 314 -22.90 -5.39 2.02
C LEU A 314 -22.07 -4.32 2.75
N ALA A 315 -22.62 -3.13 2.99
CA ALA A 315 -21.95 -2.08 3.76
C ALA A 315 -21.56 -2.56 5.16
N ARG A 316 -22.34 -3.50 5.75
CA ARG A 316 -22.00 -4.13 7.03
C ARG A 316 -20.84 -5.12 6.92
N ALA A 317 -20.72 -5.82 5.79
CA ALA A 317 -19.66 -6.79 5.53
C ALA A 317 -18.31 -6.12 5.26
N VAL A 318 -18.32 -5.00 4.52
CA VAL A 318 -17.11 -4.22 4.20
C VAL A 318 -16.90 -3.04 5.15
N ARG A 319 -17.55 -3.02 6.31
CA ARG A 319 -17.50 -1.89 7.24
C ARG A 319 -16.08 -1.66 7.78
N SER A 320 -15.62 -0.41 7.83
CA SER A 320 -14.31 -0.05 8.39
C SER A 320 -14.21 -0.36 9.89
N ASP A 321 -13.01 -0.74 10.31
CA ASP A 321 -12.67 -0.91 11.72
C ASP A 321 -12.36 0.45 12.38
N LYS A 322 -12.16 0.42 13.71
CA LYS A 322 -11.96 1.64 14.50
C LYS A 322 -10.62 2.34 14.22
N PHE A 323 -9.58 1.59 13.85
CA PHE A 323 -8.25 2.13 13.63
C PHE A 323 -8.19 2.88 12.31
N THR A 324 -8.77 2.30 11.25
CA THR A 324 -8.91 2.99 9.96
C THR A 324 -9.71 4.28 10.10
N LEU A 325 -10.84 4.27 10.79
CA LEU A 325 -11.65 5.50 10.96
C LEU A 325 -10.88 6.57 11.75
N ALA A 326 -10.22 6.19 12.85
CA ALA A 326 -9.50 7.13 13.68
C ALA A 326 -8.25 7.71 12.98
N ALA A 327 -7.50 6.87 12.25
CA ALA A 327 -6.37 7.33 11.45
C ALA A 327 -6.82 8.21 10.28
N LEU A 328 -7.91 7.83 9.60
CA LEU A 328 -8.44 8.60 8.48
C LEU A 328 -8.93 9.98 8.93
N GLU A 329 -9.67 10.08 10.04
CA GLU A 329 -10.13 11.35 10.60
C GLU A 329 -8.95 12.29 10.91
N ALA A 330 -7.89 11.76 11.53
CA ALA A 330 -6.68 12.52 11.80
C ALA A 330 -5.94 12.96 10.53
N THR A 331 -5.87 12.10 9.51
CA THR A 331 -5.28 12.46 8.20
C THR A 331 -6.11 13.53 7.50
N LEU A 332 -7.44 13.40 7.46
CA LEU A 332 -8.35 14.39 6.86
C LEU A 332 -8.22 15.74 7.55
N ALA A 333 -8.06 15.78 8.88
CA ALA A 333 -7.87 17.03 9.60
C ALA A 333 -6.61 17.81 9.14
N LEU A 334 -5.55 17.12 8.69
CA LEU A 334 -4.35 17.77 8.14
C LEU A 334 -4.64 18.49 6.80
N TYR A 335 -5.64 18.02 6.04
CA TYR A 335 -6.02 18.63 4.75
C TYR A 335 -6.74 19.97 4.87
N ARG A 336 -7.17 20.38 6.08
CA ARG A 336 -7.75 21.71 6.30
C ARG A 336 -6.78 22.85 5.98
N GLU A 337 -5.47 22.58 6.08
CA GLU A 337 -4.42 23.52 5.74
C GLU A 337 -3.47 22.87 4.72
N PRO A 338 -3.52 23.26 3.43
CA PRO A 338 -2.71 22.65 2.36
C PRO A 338 -1.21 22.63 2.65
N ALA A 339 -0.67 23.65 3.30
CA ALA A 339 0.75 23.66 3.67
C ALA A 339 1.08 22.60 4.75
N THR A 340 0.13 22.30 5.62
CA THR A 340 0.28 21.30 6.68
C THR A 340 0.12 19.89 6.14
N SER A 341 -0.89 19.60 5.31
CA SER A 341 -1.03 18.28 4.69
C SER A 341 0.21 17.90 3.89
N ARG A 342 0.73 18.84 3.09
CA ARG A 342 1.96 18.63 2.30
C ARG A 342 3.18 18.27 3.15
N ARG A 343 3.32 18.89 4.33
CA ARG A 343 4.47 18.68 5.23
C ARG A 343 4.33 17.41 6.07
N GLU A 344 3.13 17.16 6.60
CA GLU A 344 2.89 16.14 7.63
C GLU A 344 2.45 14.78 7.06
N ILE A 345 1.79 14.75 5.90
CA ILE A 345 1.38 13.50 5.25
C ILE A 345 2.58 12.95 4.46
N PRO A 346 3.12 11.76 4.83
CA PRO A 346 4.37 11.27 4.26
C PRO A 346 4.36 11.15 2.73
N VAL A 347 3.26 10.68 2.14
CA VAL A 347 3.11 10.57 0.68
C VAL A 347 3.24 11.94 0.01
N LEU A 348 2.47 12.95 0.48
CA LEU A 348 2.54 14.30 -0.10
C LEU A 348 3.91 14.92 0.10
N ARG A 349 4.52 14.74 1.28
CA ARG A 349 5.87 15.23 1.56
C ARG A 349 6.88 14.67 0.57
N MET A 350 6.88 13.34 0.36
CA MET A 350 7.82 12.68 -0.56
C MET A 350 7.59 13.09 -2.04
N LEU A 351 6.34 13.32 -2.44
CA LEU A 351 6.00 13.71 -3.82
C LEU A 351 6.32 15.18 -4.11
N THR A 352 6.29 16.04 -3.10
CA THR A 352 6.47 17.50 -3.23
C THR A 352 7.78 18.02 -2.64
N GLU A 353 8.69 17.10 -2.33
CA GLU A 353 10.01 17.43 -1.78
C GLU A 353 10.87 18.15 -2.81
N ASP A 354 11.60 19.17 -2.35
CA ASP A 354 12.54 19.91 -3.19
C ASP A 354 13.73 19.02 -3.59
N LEU A 355 14.17 19.15 -4.85
CA LEU A 355 15.24 18.31 -5.40
C LEU A 355 16.58 18.54 -4.68
N GLU A 356 16.87 19.75 -4.21
CA GLU A 356 18.09 20.05 -3.46
C GLU A 356 18.06 19.45 -2.05
N GLU A 357 16.88 19.32 -1.43
CA GLU A 357 16.74 18.59 -0.17
C GLU A 357 17.04 17.11 -0.35
N ILE A 358 16.50 16.49 -1.41
CA ILE A 358 16.80 15.09 -1.76
C ILE A 358 18.31 14.93 -2.04
N ARG A 359 18.92 15.87 -2.76
CA ARG A 359 20.35 15.89 -3.05
C ARG A 359 21.18 15.89 -1.76
N ARG A 360 20.90 16.82 -0.84
CA ARG A 360 21.57 16.93 0.46
C ARG A 360 21.44 15.65 1.28
N ARG A 361 20.26 15.02 1.30
CA ARG A 361 20.07 13.72 1.97
C ARG A 361 20.85 12.60 1.28
N GLY A 362 20.96 12.63 -0.05
CA GLY A 362 21.80 11.73 -0.82
C GLY A 362 23.30 11.91 -0.53
N GLU A 363 23.79 13.15 -0.44
CA GLU A 363 25.17 13.47 -0.07
C GLU A 363 25.50 12.96 1.33
N ALA A 364 24.64 13.23 2.32
CA ALA A 364 24.80 12.73 3.68
C ALA A 364 24.78 11.19 3.76
N LEU A 365 23.88 10.53 3.01
CA LEU A 365 23.84 9.07 2.93
C LEU A 365 25.13 8.51 2.30
N ARG A 366 25.60 9.13 1.21
CA ARG A 366 26.84 8.76 0.52
C ARG A 366 28.04 8.85 1.48
N GLU A 367 28.20 9.97 2.17
CA GLU A 367 29.27 10.18 3.17
C GLU A 367 29.18 9.18 4.31
N GLY A 368 27.97 8.89 4.79
CA GLY A 368 27.72 7.86 5.79
C GLY A 368 28.19 6.48 5.30
N VAL A 369 27.88 6.10 4.06
CA VAL A 369 28.30 4.81 3.49
C VAL A 369 29.82 4.73 3.33
N GLU A 370 30.46 5.79 2.81
CA GLU A 370 31.91 5.85 2.63
C GLU A 370 32.66 5.77 3.97
N GLY A 371 32.15 6.44 5.01
CA GLY A 371 32.79 6.46 6.32
C GLY A 371 34.26 6.89 6.24
N ARG A 372 35.18 6.11 6.85
CA ARG A 372 36.65 6.27 6.72
C ARG A 372 37.29 5.26 5.75
N ARG A 373 36.51 4.65 4.84
CA ARG A 373 37.03 3.60 3.96
C ARG A 373 37.87 4.19 2.84
N GLU A 374 39.16 3.88 2.83
CA GLU A 374 40.00 4.04 1.63
C GLU A 374 39.78 2.82 0.72
N GLY A 375 39.19 3.02 -0.47
CA GLY A 375 39.56 2.22 -1.66
C GLY A 375 38.59 1.17 -2.23
N ASP A 376 37.59 0.64 -1.54
CA ASP A 376 36.89 -0.59 -2.01
C ASP A 376 35.42 -0.45 -2.49
N THR A 377 34.76 0.69 -2.27
CA THR A 377 33.40 0.93 -2.81
C THR A 377 33.34 2.30 -3.45
N ALA A 378 33.25 2.34 -4.79
CA ALA A 378 32.97 3.58 -5.47
C ALA A 378 31.49 3.93 -5.27
N THR A 379 31.21 4.90 -4.40
CA THR A 379 29.87 5.48 -4.30
C THR A 379 29.80 6.74 -5.15
N ALA A 380 28.63 7.01 -5.73
CA ALA A 380 28.42 8.24 -6.49
C ALA A 380 27.01 8.75 -6.28
N LEU A 381 26.87 10.06 -6.19
CA LEU A 381 25.59 10.71 -6.31
C LEU A 381 25.31 10.95 -7.81
N ILE A 382 24.20 10.45 -8.31
CA ILE A 382 23.81 10.57 -9.72
C ILE A 382 22.38 11.08 -9.83
N GLU A 383 22.06 11.78 -10.92
CA GLU A 383 20.67 12.08 -11.25
C GLU A 383 19.92 10.79 -11.60
N GLY A 384 18.62 10.77 -11.32
CA GLY A 384 17.75 9.67 -11.69
C GLY A 384 16.27 10.02 -11.56
N GLU A 385 15.44 8.98 -11.53
CA GLU A 385 14.00 9.12 -11.43
C GLU A 385 13.42 8.24 -10.31
N SER A 386 12.50 8.82 -9.56
CA SER A 386 11.61 8.13 -8.62
C SER A 386 10.24 7.88 -9.26
N GLU A 387 9.44 7.02 -8.64
CA GLU A 387 8.09 6.69 -9.11
C GLU A 387 7.04 7.00 -8.05
N VAL A 388 5.86 7.42 -8.51
CA VAL A 388 4.71 7.57 -7.61
C VAL A 388 4.26 6.21 -7.08
N GLY A 389 4.11 5.21 -7.95
CA GLY A 389 3.65 3.86 -7.58
C GLY A 389 2.15 3.78 -7.27
N GLY A 390 1.68 2.62 -6.79
CA GLY A 390 0.38 2.49 -6.11
C GLY A 390 -0.88 2.53 -6.99
N GLY A 391 -0.73 2.57 -8.31
CA GLY A 391 -1.87 2.78 -9.21
C GLY A 391 -2.43 4.18 -9.07
N SER A 392 -1.57 5.19 -9.31
CA SER A 392 -1.89 6.59 -9.56
C SER A 392 -0.75 7.20 -10.39
N PHE A 393 -1.03 8.25 -11.18
CA PHE A 393 -0.04 8.86 -12.09
C PHE A 393 0.76 7.83 -12.91
N PRO A 394 0.10 6.93 -13.66
CA PRO A 394 0.79 5.86 -14.37
C PRO A 394 1.81 6.42 -15.36
N GLY A 395 3.06 5.98 -15.27
CA GLY A 395 4.15 6.45 -16.14
C GLY A 395 4.77 7.80 -15.74
N ALA A 396 4.26 8.49 -14.72
CA ALA A 396 4.88 9.72 -14.23
C ALA A 396 6.21 9.42 -13.53
N LYS A 397 7.23 10.23 -13.85
CA LYS A 397 8.58 10.14 -13.29
C LYS A 397 8.91 11.44 -12.57
N LEU A 398 9.53 11.31 -11.40
CA LEU A 398 9.98 12.44 -10.60
C LEU A 398 11.50 12.49 -10.60
N ARG A 399 12.08 13.61 -11.03
CA ARG A 399 13.54 13.82 -10.95
C ARG A 399 14.01 13.65 -9.51
N THR A 400 15.09 12.91 -9.30
CA THR A 400 15.67 12.58 -7.99
C THR A 400 17.20 12.54 -8.05
N TRP A 401 17.83 12.42 -6.89
CA TRP A 401 19.23 12.05 -6.76
C TRP A 401 19.33 10.65 -6.18
N LEU A 402 20.19 9.81 -6.74
CA LEU A 402 20.39 8.44 -6.30
C LEU A 402 21.80 8.29 -5.74
N VAL A 403 21.93 7.52 -4.66
CA VAL A 403 23.24 7.03 -4.19
C VAL A 403 23.49 5.70 -4.87
N ARG A 404 24.39 5.71 -5.86
CA ARG A 404 24.85 4.51 -6.57
C ARG A 404 25.95 3.83 -5.78
N LEU A 405 25.80 2.53 -5.58
CA LEU A 405 26.80 1.66 -4.97
C LEU A 405 27.47 0.82 -6.07
N ASN A 406 28.78 0.93 -6.20
CA ASN A 406 29.58 0.13 -7.12
C ASN A 406 30.66 -0.67 -6.36
N PRO A 407 30.29 -1.78 -5.71
CA PRO A 407 31.26 -2.65 -5.06
C PRO A 407 32.07 -3.40 -6.13
N GLN A 408 33.42 -3.33 -6.07
CA GLN A 408 34.27 -3.98 -7.08
C GLN A 408 34.18 -5.52 -7.07
N ARG A 409 33.75 -6.11 -5.95
CA ARG A 409 33.82 -7.56 -5.69
C ARG A 409 32.46 -8.22 -5.42
N LEU A 410 31.36 -7.50 -5.57
CA LEU A 410 30.04 -7.99 -5.18
C LEU A 410 29.02 -7.80 -6.32
N ALA A 411 28.36 -8.88 -6.72
CA ALA A 411 27.28 -8.79 -7.70
C ALA A 411 26.09 -7.99 -7.13
N PRO A 412 25.41 -7.15 -7.93
CA PRO A 412 24.27 -6.34 -7.47
C PRO A 412 23.18 -7.14 -6.76
N ASP A 413 22.82 -8.31 -7.30
CA ASP A 413 21.81 -9.19 -6.70
C ASP A 413 22.21 -9.70 -5.31
N THR A 414 23.52 -9.96 -5.11
CA THR A 414 24.04 -10.38 -3.81
C THR A 414 23.93 -9.24 -2.80
N LEU A 415 24.30 -8.02 -3.20
CA LEU A 415 24.19 -6.85 -2.33
C LEU A 415 22.73 -6.56 -1.95
N VAL A 416 21.80 -6.58 -2.90
CA VAL A 416 20.36 -6.41 -2.60
C VAL A 416 19.84 -7.55 -1.71
N GLY A 417 20.29 -8.78 -1.94
CA GLY A 417 19.98 -9.93 -1.09
C GLY A 417 20.43 -9.73 0.36
N ARG A 418 21.65 -9.23 0.56
CA ARG A 418 22.21 -8.93 1.89
C ARG A 418 21.49 -7.77 2.57
N LEU A 419 21.20 -6.69 1.85
CA LEU A 419 20.42 -5.56 2.38
C LEU A 419 19.03 -5.99 2.85
N ARG A 420 18.34 -6.84 2.08
CA ARG A 420 17.04 -7.42 2.44
C ARG A 420 17.13 -8.40 3.61
N GLY A 421 18.24 -9.13 3.72
CA GLY A 421 18.52 -10.04 4.84
C GLY A 421 19.01 -9.36 6.11
N GLY A 422 19.30 -8.06 6.06
CA GLY A 422 19.76 -7.26 7.20
C GLY A 422 18.66 -6.97 8.22
N SER A 423 19.06 -6.39 9.36
CA SER A 423 18.15 -5.96 10.43
C SER A 423 18.45 -4.51 10.82
N PRO A 424 17.61 -3.51 10.42
CA PRO A 424 16.39 -3.68 9.63
C PRO A 424 16.66 -4.03 8.16
N PRO A 425 15.72 -4.70 7.46
CA PRO A 425 15.81 -4.89 6.01
C PRO A 425 15.78 -3.55 5.27
N VAL A 426 16.69 -3.37 4.31
CA VAL A 426 16.71 -2.23 3.39
C VAL A 426 16.33 -2.72 1.99
N ILE A 427 15.29 -2.13 1.42
CA ILE A 427 14.82 -2.47 0.07
C ILE A 427 15.36 -1.45 -0.91
N ALA A 428 16.41 -1.84 -1.63
CA ALA A 428 17.02 -1.08 -2.72
C ALA A 428 16.54 -1.61 -4.08
N ARG A 429 16.89 -0.91 -5.17
CA ARG A 429 16.68 -1.41 -6.54
C ARG A 429 17.98 -1.49 -7.33
N ILE A 430 17.97 -2.29 -8.39
CA ILE A 430 19.05 -2.38 -9.36
C ILE A 430 18.67 -1.52 -10.58
N ALA A 431 19.57 -0.65 -11.00
CA ALA A 431 19.47 0.18 -12.20
C ALA A 431 20.83 0.16 -12.92
N ASP A 432 20.82 -0.10 -14.23
CA ASP A 432 22.03 -0.21 -15.07
C ASP A 432 23.12 -1.11 -14.45
N ASP A 433 22.72 -2.30 -13.98
CA ASP A 433 23.60 -3.28 -13.32
C ASP A 433 24.27 -2.75 -12.04
N ARG A 434 23.67 -1.76 -11.37
CA ARG A 434 24.19 -1.17 -10.13
C ARG A 434 23.10 -1.04 -9.09
N VAL A 435 23.45 -1.21 -7.82
CA VAL A 435 22.52 -0.98 -6.71
C VAL A 435 22.38 0.52 -6.49
N VAL A 436 21.16 1.01 -6.44
CA VAL A 436 20.85 2.41 -6.18
C VAL A 436 19.92 2.55 -4.98
N LEU A 437 20.18 3.56 -4.17
CA LEU A 437 19.35 3.98 -3.06
C LEU A 437 18.76 5.35 -3.38
N ASP A 438 17.44 5.46 -3.33
CA ASP A 438 16.73 6.72 -3.56
C ASP A 438 16.37 7.37 -2.22
N PRO A 439 16.98 8.51 -1.86
CA PRO A 439 16.70 9.21 -0.60
C PRO A 439 15.25 9.66 -0.47
N ARG A 440 14.49 9.82 -1.57
CA ARG A 440 13.10 10.29 -1.52
C ARG A 440 12.25 9.48 -0.53
N THR A 441 12.39 8.17 -0.54
CA THR A 441 11.56 7.26 0.27
C THR A 441 12.21 6.83 1.58
N ILE A 442 13.44 7.26 1.84
CA ILE A 442 14.14 7.03 3.11
C ILE A 442 13.74 8.17 4.06
N PHE A 443 13.25 7.87 5.26
CA PHE A 443 12.95 8.94 6.22
C PHE A 443 14.24 9.59 6.74
N PRO A 444 14.24 10.90 7.07
CA PRO A 444 15.44 11.58 7.55
C PRO A 444 16.13 10.91 8.76
N ASP A 445 15.36 10.34 9.68
CA ASP A 445 15.84 9.61 10.85
C ASP A 445 16.36 8.20 10.54
N GLU A 446 16.15 7.69 9.32
CA GLU A 446 16.63 6.38 8.87
C GLU A 446 18.01 6.45 8.19
N LEU A 447 18.49 7.64 7.80
CA LEU A 447 19.70 7.78 6.97
C LEU A 447 20.94 7.07 7.55
N GLU A 448 21.24 7.26 8.84
CA GLU A 448 22.38 6.58 9.48
C GLU A 448 22.15 5.06 9.59
N THR A 449 20.91 4.64 9.79
CA THR A 449 20.56 3.21 9.83
C THR A 449 20.78 2.57 8.47
N VAL A 450 20.39 3.23 7.38
CA VAL A 450 20.67 2.77 6.01
C VAL A 450 22.16 2.73 5.75
N ALA A 451 22.90 3.80 6.08
CA ALA A 451 24.34 3.84 5.90
C ALA A 451 25.05 2.67 6.60
N ARG A 452 24.66 2.38 7.85
CA ARG A 452 25.18 1.23 8.61
C ARG A 452 24.82 -0.11 7.98
N ALA A 453 23.57 -0.28 7.54
CA ALA A 453 23.12 -1.51 6.89
C ALA A 453 23.88 -1.76 5.58
N VAL A 454 24.15 -0.70 4.79
CA VAL A 454 24.95 -0.79 3.58
C VAL A 454 26.39 -1.19 3.89
N ARG A 455 27.04 -0.56 4.87
CA ARG A 455 28.41 -0.94 5.30
C ARG A 455 28.47 -2.42 5.72
N ALA A 456 27.51 -2.87 6.52
CA ALA A 456 27.43 -4.27 6.95
C ALA A 456 27.20 -5.24 5.76
N ALA A 457 26.35 -4.88 4.80
CA ALA A 457 26.10 -5.70 3.62
C ALA A 457 27.31 -5.78 2.67
N LEU A 458 28.16 -4.76 2.66
CA LEU A 458 29.42 -4.75 1.91
C LEU A 458 30.49 -5.63 2.57
N ASP A 459 30.47 -5.77 3.90
CA ASP A 459 31.46 -6.54 4.68
C ASP A 459 31.14 -8.02 4.88
N ALA A 460 29.85 -8.39 4.78
CA ALA A 460 29.39 -9.77 4.87
C ALA A 460 29.94 -10.64 3.73
#